data_AF-A0A7Y2DPZ2-F1
#
_entry.id   AF-A0A7Y2DPZ2-F1
#
_cell.length_a   1.000
_cell.length_b   1.000
_cell.length_c   1.000
_cell.angle_alpha   90.00
_cell.angle_beta   90.00
_cell.angle_gamma   90.00
#
_symmetry.space_group_name_H-M   'P 1'
#
loop_
_entity.id
_entity.type
_entity.pdbx_description
1 polymer ?
#
loop_
_entity_poly.entity_id
_entity_poly.type
_entity_poly.pdbx_seq_one_letter_code
_entity_poly.pdbx_strand_id
1 'polypeptide(L)'
;MNRLKFIAEHMLISLFILSVAFAVNAQNPDPPAKLPEGMTGSTTKDPRSHLSAGLYDAGYAAMGMNHLQLLKKPGAFQLGNDKEKLKQAFKALGIPENAKVPPSFINGVAPLAFANSDLAFQGDKLFLGNFYGVNIYDISNPTKAKLLTSMICPGGQGDVSVYQNLMFMSVEAINGRTDCGTQAFPVGTPGQAPAAEKDRFRGVRIFDISNIKSPKQGGA
;
A
#
# COMPACT_ATOMS: atom_id res chain seq x y z
N MET A 1 -51.06 13.39 35.60
CA MET A 1 -49.62 13.41 35.90
C MET A 1 -48.96 12.03 36.14
N ASN A 2 -49.71 10.91 36.24
CA ASN A 2 -49.12 9.59 36.54
C ASN A 2 -48.76 8.71 35.32
N ARG A 3 -49.37 8.91 34.14
CA ARG A 3 -49.07 8.07 32.96
C ARG A 3 -47.71 8.38 32.30
N LEU A 4 -47.29 9.65 32.25
CA LEU A 4 -46.00 10.02 31.65
C LEU A 4 -44.80 9.55 32.49
N LYS A 5 -44.87 9.60 33.82
CA LYS A 5 -43.81 9.11 34.71
C LYS A 5 -43.63 7.60 34.60
N PHE A 6 -44.74 6.85 34.55
CA PHE A 6 -44.70 5.39 34.41
C PHE A 6 -44.06 4.94 33.08
N ILE A 7 -44.39 5.62 31.98
CA ILE A 7 -43.81 5.35 30.66
C ILE A 7 -42.31 5.70 30.63
N ALA A 8 -41.92 6.84 31.22
CA ALA A 8 -40.51 7.24 31.27
C ALA A 8 -39.65 6.29 32.11
N GLU A 9 -40.12 5.84 33.28
CA GLU A 9 -39.41 4.86 34.11
C GLU A 9 -39.29 3.50 33.42
N HIS A 10 -40.35 3.01 32.77
CA HIS A 10 -40.28 1.74 32.03
C HIS A 10 -39.35 1.82 30.81
N MET A 11 -39.30 2.97 30.13
CA MET A 11 -38.41 3.18 28.99
C MET A 11 -36.94 3.29 29.43
N LEU A 12 -36.67 3.93 30.57
CA LEU A 12 -35.32 3.96 31.16
C LEU A 12 -34.85 2.58 31.64
N ILE A 13 -35.72 1.82 32.31
CA ILE A 13 -35.39 0.46 32.76
C ILE A 13 -35.14 -0.45 31.55
N SER A 14 -35.94 -0.33 30.49
CA SER A 14 -35.76 -1.11 29.26
C SER A 14 -34.46 -0.72 28.53
N LEU A 15 -34.11 0.57 28.45
CA LEU A 15 -32.83 1.01 27.88
C LEU A 15 -31.63 0.52 28.70
N PHE A 16 -31.75 0.49 30.03
CA PHE A 16 -30.69 0.04 30.93
C PHE A 16 -30.48 -1.48 30.85
N ILE A 17 -31.54 -2.26 30.76
CA ILE A 17 -31.45 -3.72 30.56
C ILE A 17 -30.82 -4.03 29.20
N LEU A 18 -31.19 -3.28 28.16
CA LEU A 18 -30.65 -3.47 26.82
C LEU A 18 -29.16 -3.12 26.75
N SER A 19 -28.71 -2.03 27.39
CA SER A 19 -27.30 -1.64 27.42
C SER A 19 -26.42 -2.61 28.21
N VAL A 20 -26.94 -3.19 29.30
CA VAL A 20 -26.23 -4.22 30.08
C VAL A 20 -26.13 -5.52 29.30
N ALA A 21 -27.18 -5.94 28.57
CA ALA A 21 -27.14 -7.15 27.74
C ALA A 21 -26.09 -7.06 26.62
N PHE A 22 -25.95 -5.89 25.97
CA PHE A 22 -24.89 -5.68 24.97
C PHE A 22 -23.49 -5.69 25.59
N ALA A 23 -23.32 -5.14 26.80
CA ALA A 23 -22.03 -5.14 27.49
C ALA A 23 -21.59 -6.56 27.91
N VAL A 24 -22.52 -7.40 28.37
CA VAL A 24 -22.24 -8.80 28.76
C VAL A 24 -21.88 -9.65 27.54
N ASN A 25 -22.57 -9.46 26.40
CA ASN A 25 -22.25 -10.18 25.17
C ASN A 25 -20.93 -9.73 24.52
N ALA A 26 -20.54 -8.46 24.71
CA ALA A 26 -19.23 -7.96 24.27
C ALA A 26 -18.06 -8.46 25.14
N GLN A 27 -18.33 -8.83 26.39
CA GLN A 27 -17.33 -9.37 27.32
C GLN A 27 -17.18 -10.89 27.23
N ASN A 28 -18.16 -11.59 26.67
CA ASN A 28 -18.12 -13.02 26.39
C ASN A 28 -18.26 -13.27 24.88
N PRO A 29 -17.20 -13.00 24.08
CA PRO A 29 -17.21 -13.40 22.68
C PRO A 29 -17.42 -14.92 22.58
N ASP A 30 -18.18 -15.35 21.58
CA ASP A 30 -18.30 -16.77 21.26
C ASP A 30 -16.91 -17.41 21.18
N PRO A 31 -16.75 -18.67 21.64
CA PRO A 31 -15.49 -19.37 21.52
C PRO A 31 -15.02 -19.33 20.07
N PRO A 32 -13.74 -19.02 19.81
CA PRO A 32 -13.23 -18.97 18.45
C PRO A 32 -13.55 -20.28 17.73
N ALA A 33 -14.06 -20.17 16.50
CA ALA A 33 -14.42 -21.32 15.70
C ALA A 33 -13.26 -22.32 15.66
N LYS A 34 -13.57 -23.60 15.92
CA LYS A 34 -12.55 -24.66 15.94
C LYS A 34 -11.89 -24.71 14.56
N LEU A 35 -10.56 -24.60 14.54
CA LEU A 35 -9.80 -24.65 13.30
C LEU A 35 -10.02 -26.00 12.59
N PRO A 36 -9.91 -26.05 11.24
CA PRO A 36 -9.95 -27.30 10.49
C PRO A 36 -8.98 -28.33 11.05
N GLU A 37 -9.32 -29.61 10.92
CA GLU A 37 -8.48 -30.71 11.39
C GLU A 37 -7.08 -30.64 10.77
N GLY A 38 -6.03 -30.71 11.60
CA GLY A 38 -4.64 -30.52 11.18
C GLY A 38 -4.12 -29.08 11.21
N MET A 39 -4.99 -28.07 11.40
CA MET A 39 -4.56 -26.69 11.63
C MET A 39 -4.39 -26.40 13.11
N THR A 40 -3.17 -26.07 13.52
CA THR A 40 -2.88 -25.53 14.85
C THR A 40 -2.90 -24.01 14.80
N GLY A 41 -3.71 -23.38 15.66
CA GLY A 41 -3.75 -21.92 15.78
C GLY A 41 -2.48 -21.36 16.40
N SER A 42 -2.31 -20.03 16.31
CA SER A 42 -1.24 -19.35 17.05
C SER A 42 -1.43 -19.61 18.54
N THR A 43 -0.41 -20.16 19.19
CA THR A 43 -0.40 -20.35 20.65
C THR A 43 0.49 -19.29 21.29
N THR A 44 0.42 -19.15 22.61
CA THR A 44 1.36 -18.30 23.37
C THR A 44 2.80 -18.80 23.35
N LYS A 45 3.06 -19.99 22.79
CA LYS A 45 4.41 -20.52 22.56
C LYS A 45 4.95 -20.16 21.18
N ASP A 46 4.15 -19.57 20.30
CA ASP A 46 4.61 -19.09 19.01
C ASP A 46 5.52 -17.88 19.22
N PRO A 47 6.78 -17.88 18.76
CA PRO A 47 7.68 -16.74 18.93
C PRO A 47 7.11 -15.43 18.34
N ARG A 48 6.13 -15.52 17.43
CA ARG A 48 5.43 -14.36 16.86
C ARG A 48 4.42 -13.72 17.82
N SER A 49 3.97 -14.41 18.87
CA SER A 49 2.94 -13.90 19.79
C SER A 49 3.42 -12.75 20.69
N HIS A 50 4.71 -12.48 20.73
CA HIS A 50 5.33 -11.43 21.56
C HIS A 50 5.98 -10.31 20.75
N LEU A 51 5.80 -10.29 19.42
CA LEU A 51 6.39 -9.27 18.56
C LEU A 51 5.68 -7.92 18.76
N SER A 52 6.45 -6.85 18.91
CA SER A 52 5.92 -5.49 18.91
C SER A 52 5.31 -5.16 17.54
N ALA A 53 4.19 -4.44 17.53
CA ALA A 53 3.68 -3.82 16.32
C ALA A 53 4.54 -2.59 15.95
N GLY A 54 4.58 -2.23 14.67
CA GLY A 54 5.32 -1.07 14.19
C GLY A 54 5.41 -1.02 12.66
N LEU A 55 5.66 0.15 12.09
CA LEU A 55 5.93 0.27 10.64
C LEU A 55 7.43 0.15 10.35
N TYR A 56 8.28 0.62 11.26
CA TYR A 56 9.74 0.66 11.09
C TYR A 56 10.51 -0.05 12.20
N ASP A 57 9.79 -0.57 13.20
CA ASP A 57 10.30 -1.12 14.45
C ASP A 57 9.42 -2.29 14.93
N ALA A 58 8.65 -2.89 14.02
CA ALA A 58 7.94 -4.13 14.31
C ALA A 58 8.94 -5.20 14.75
N GLY A 59 8.59 -5.92 15.81
CA GLY A 59 9.28 -7.15 16.17
C GLY A 59 9.20 -8.11 14.99
N TYR A 60 10.27 -8.86 14.77
CA TYR A 60 10.33 -9.89 13.74
C TYR A 60 10.73 -11.23 14.36
N ALA A 61 10.18 -12.31 13.81
CA ALA A 61 10.69 -13.65 14.01
C ALA A 61 10.96 -14.21 12.61
N ALA A 62 12.21 -14.58 12.33
CA ALA A 62 12.62 -15.14 11.06
C ALA A 62 13.40 -16.43 11.30
N MET A 63 13.18 -17.43 10.44
CA MET A 63 13.90 -18.69 10.47
C MET A 63 14.81 -18.76 9.24
N GLY A 64 16.09 -19.06 9.44
CA GLY A 64 17.06 -19.16 8.34
C GLY A 64 17.41 -17.83 7.65
N MET A 65 16.94 -16.70 8.18
CA MET A 65 17.26 -15.36 7.67
C MET A 65 17.72 -14.46 8.80
N ASN A 66 18.63 -13.55 8.50
CA ASN A 66 19.08 -12.50 9.42
C ASN A 66 18.65 -11.13 8.89
N HIS A 67 18.07 -10.29 9.75
CA HIS A 67 17.76 -8.92 9.38
C HIS A 67 19.03 -8.08 9.42
N LEU A 68 19.51 -7.68 8.23
CA LEU A 68 20.75 -6.90 8.11
C LEU A 68 20.53 -5.39 8.20
N GLN A 69 19.47 -4.90 7.55
CA GLN A 69 19.19 -3.47 7.45
C GLN A 69 17.72 -3.23 7.13
N LEU A 70 17.14 -2.15 7.67
CA LEU A 70 15.87 -1.59 7.22
C LEU A 70 16.14 -0.30 6.44
N LEU A 71 15.78 -0.28 5.15
CA LEU A 71 15.80 0.91 4.32
C LEU A 71 14.40 1.49 4.20
N LYS A 72 14.21 2.72 4.69
CA LYS A 72 12.97 3.46 4.45
C LYS A 72 12.89 3.82 2.96
N LYS A 73 11.68 3.81 2.41
CA LYS A 73 11.43 4.28 1.04
C LYS A 73 11.96 5.71 0.86
N PRO A 74 12.32 6.14 -0.34
CA PRO A 74 12.67 7.55 -0.56
C PRO A 74 11.47 8.46 -0.28
N GLY A 75 11.72 9.72 0.11
CA GLY A 75 10.67 10.62 0.58
C GLY A 75 9.50 10.82 -0.40
N ALA A 76 9.78 10.81 -1.71
CA ALA A 76 8.77 10.92 -2.76
C ALA A 76 7.86 9.68 -2.90
N PHE A 77 8.25 8.55 -2.32
CA PHE A 77 7.56 7.25 -2.38
C PHE A 77 6.96 6.87 -1.02
N GLN A 78 6.60 7.86 -0.21
CA GLN A 78 6.02 7.66 1.12
C GLN A 78 4.86 8.60 1.32
N LEU A 79 3.70 8.09 1.77
CA LEU A 79 2.58 8.92 2.18
C LEU A 79 2.87 9.67 3.48
N GLY A 80 3.31 8.96 4.53
CA GLY A 80 3.44 9.52 5.88
C GLY A 80 2.10 10.07 6.41
N ASN A 81 2.16 11.07 7.29
CA ASN A 81 0.98 11.80 7.80
C ASN A 81 0.81 13.16 7.09
N ASP A 82 1.23 13.26 5.83
CA ASP A 82 1.32 14.51 5.08
C ASP A 82 0.11 14.70 4.15
N LYS A 83 -0.63 15.78 4.37
CA LYS A 83 -1.82 16.13 3.58
C LYS A 83 -1.47 16.45 2.12
N GLU A 84 -0.30 16.99 1.84
CA GLU A 84 0.13 17.27 0.46
C GLU A 84 0.48 15.97 -0.26
N LYS A 85 1.07 14.99 0.43
CA LYS A 85 1.32 13.67 -0.15
C LYS A 85 0.04 12.86 -0.33
N LEU A 86 -0.99 13.10 0.49
CA LEU A 86 -2.31 12.54 0.23
C LEU A 86 -2.91 13.08 -1.08
N LYS A 87 -2.78 14.39 -1.35
CA LYS A 87 -3.18 14.96 -2.65
C LYS A 87 -2.36 14.36 -3.79
N GLN A 88 -1.05 14.16 -3.59
CA GLN A 88 -0.18 13.50 -4.57
C GLN A 88 -0.61 12.06 -4.84
N ALA A 89 -0.97 11.29 -3.79
CA ALA A 89 -1.49 9.94 -3.93
C ALA A 89 -2.79 9.93 -4.73
N PHE A 90 -3.71 10.85 -4.46
CA PHE A 90 -4.95 10.97 -5.23
C PHE A 90 -4.69 11.30 -6.70
N LYS A 91 -3.75 12.21 -6.98
CA LYS A 91 -3.30 12.51 -8.34
C LYS A 91 -2.72 11.27 -9.04
N ALA A 92 -1.88 10.50 -8.36
CA ALA A 92 -1.30 9.27 -8.90
C ALA A 92 -2.35 8.17 -9.16
N LEU A 93 -3.41 8.14 -8.36
CA LEU A 93 -4.53 7.20 -8.49
C LEU A 93 -5.63 7.69 -9.44
N GLY A 94 -5.50 8.88 -10.02
CA GLY A 94 -6.54 9.46 -10.89
C GLY A 94 -7.84 9.77 -10.16
N ILE A 95 -7.77 10.00 -8.84
CA ILE A 95 -8.90 10.36 -7.98
C ILE A 95 -9.03 11.90 -8.00
N PRO A 96 -10.21 12.46 -8.34
CA PRO A 96 -10.43 13.90 -8.30
C PRO A 96 -10.20 14.49 -6.90
N GLU A 97 -9.58 15.67 -6.81
CA GLU A 97 -9.29 16.33 -5.52
C GLU A 97 -10.56 16.66 -4.72
N ASN A 98 -11.69 16.88 -5.40
CA ASN A 98 -12.99 17.16 -4.78
C ASN A 98 -13.81 15.90 -4.45
N ALA A 99 -13.27 14.70 -4.69
CA ALA A 99 -13.97 13.47 -4.38
C ALA A 99 -14.17 13.34 -2.86
N LYS A 100 -15.41 13.06 -2.44
CA LYS A 100 -15.72 12.75 -1.04
C LYS A 100 -15.36 11.30 -0.78
N VAL A 101 -14.13 11.08 -0.29
CA VAL A 101 -13.59 9.74 -0.05
C VAL A 101 -13.72 9.39 1.45
N PRO A 102 -14.31 8.25 1.83
CA PRO A 102 -14.45 7.87 3.23
C PRO A 102 -13.06 7.64 3.88
N PRO A 103 -12.88 7.94 5.18
CA PRO A 103 -11.58 7.80 5.86
C PRO A 103 -10.99 6.38 5.79
N SER A 104 -11.84 5.34 5.79
CA SER A 104 -11.43 3.95 5.62
C SER A 104 -10.76 3.70 4.26
N PHE A 105 -11.26 4.33 3.20
CA PHE A 105 -10.66 4.24 1.88
C PHE A 105 -9.34 5.01 1.83
N ILE A 106 -9.25 6.18 2.45
CA ILE A 106 -8.00 6.96 2.54
C ILE A 106 -6.91 6.12 3.20
N ASN A 107 -7.21 5.51 4.33
CA ASN A 107 -6.23 4.73 5.09
C ASN A 107 -5.85 3.40 4.40
N GLY A 108 -6.77 2.80 3.62
CA GLY A 108 -6.50 1.55 2.90
C GLY A 108 -5.85 1.72 1.52
N VAL A 109 -6.27 2.71 0.74
CA VAL A 109 -5.96 2.83 -0.69
C VAL A 109 -4.89 3.88 -0.98
N ALA A 110 -4.83 4.99 -0.22
CA ALA A 110 -3.80 6.00 -0.47
C ALA A 110 -2.36 5.48 -0.27
N PRO A 111 -2.06 4.59 0.70
CA PRO A 111 -0.73 3.99 0.81
C PRO A 111 -0.34 3.12 -0.40
N LEU A 112 -1.34 2.57 -1.10
CA LEU A 112 -1.16 1.72 -2.28
C LEU A 112 -0.56 2.51 -3.45
N ALA A 113 -0.81 3.82 -3.53
CA ALA A 113 -0.19 4.71 -4.52
C ALA A 113 1.35 4.69 -4.47
N PHE A 114 1.94 4.30 -3.33
CA PHE A 114 3.38 4.20 -3.11
C PHE A 114 3.81 2.80 -2.65
N ALA A 115 2.99 1.77 -2.91
CA ALA A 115 3.33 0.39 -2.57
C ALA A 115 4.50 -0.10 -3.43
N ASN A 116 5.39 -0.88 -2.80
CA ASN A 116 6.40 -1.65 -3.52
C ASN A 116 5.72 -2.90 -4.07
N SER A 117 6.07 -3.31 -5.28
CA SER A 117 5.39 -4.38 -6.02
C SER A 117 6.31 -5.55 -6.33
N ASP A 118 7.53 -5.25 -6.79
CA ASP A 118 8.40 -6.25 -7.40
C ASP A 118 9.89 -5.95 -7.21
N LEU A 119 10.74 -6.97 -7.37
CA LEU A 119 12.19 -6.88 -7.23
C LEU A 119 12.88 -7.57 -8.42
N ALA A 120 13.79 -6.86 -9.08
CA ALA A 120 14.72 -7.43 -10.04
C ALA A 120 16.18 -7.16 -9.64
N PHE A 121 17.08 -8.04 -10.07
CA PHE A 121 18.49 -7.98 -9.70
C PHE A 121 19.38 -8.03 -10.94
N GLN A 122 20.45 -7.22 -10.95
CA GLN A 122 21.51 -7.31 -11.97
C GLN A 122 22.87 -7.00 -11.32
N GLY A 123 23.68 -8.05 -11.13
CA GLY A 123 24.90 -7.96 -10.33
C GLY A 123 24.58 -7.41 -8.93
N ASP A 124 25.30 -6.36 -8.52
CA ASP A 124 25.17 -5.77 -7.19
C ASP A 124 24.07 -4.69 -7.10
N LYS A 125 23.05 -4.78 -7.96
CA LYS A 125 21.97 -3.79 -8.02
C LYS A 125 20.63 -4.45 -7.80
N LEU A 126 19.82 -3.80 -6.97
CA LEU A 126 18.41 -4.10 -6.78
C LEU A 126 17.57 -3.03 -7.45
N PHE A 127 16.63 -3.45 -8.27
CA PHE A 127 15.59 -2.63 -8.88
C PHE A 127 14.29 -2.95 -8.18
N LEU A 128 13.74 -1.97 -7.48
CA LEU A 128 12.53 -2.12 -6.69
C LEU A 128 11.38 -1.37 -7.37
N GLY A 129 10.47 -2.16 -7.92
CA GLY A 129 9.22 -1.71 -8.51
C GLY A 129 8.29 -1.07 -7.47
N ASN A 130 7.59 -0.03 -7.89
CA ASN A 130 6.64 0.69 -7.06
C ASN A 130 5.51 1.27 -7.92
N PHE A 131 4.32 1.42 -7.34
CA PHE A 131 3.16 2.02 -8.02
C PHE A 131 3.43 3.44 -8.55
N TYR A 132 4.39 4.14 -7.92
CA TYR A 132 4.81 5.49 -8.25
C TYR A 132 6.06 5.56 -9.14
N GLY A 133 6.67 4.43 -9.50
CA GLY A 133 7.87 4.35 -10.34
C GLY A 133 8.87 3.30 -9.87
N VAL A 134 10.17 3.57 -9.94
CA VAL A 134 11.23 2.59 -9.61
C VAL A 134 12.29 3.20 -8.71
N ASN A 135 12.75 2.44 -7.72
CA ASN A 135 13.93 2.79 -6.92
C ASN A 135 15.05 1.79 -7.16
N ILE A 136 16.26 2.28 -7.41
CA ILE A 136 17.42 1.45 -7.71
C ILE A 136 18.41 1.59 -6.57
N TYR A 137 18.90 0.46 -6.06
CA TYR A 137 19.79 0.37 -4.92
C TYR A 137 21.09 -0.36 -5.27
N ASP A 138 22.18 0.10 -4.69
CA ASP A 138 23.43 -0.63 -4.58
C ASP A 138 23.35 -1.58 -3.38
N ILE A 139 23.55 -2.87 -3.64
CA ILE A 139 23.53 -3.94 -2.65
C ILE A 139 24.87 -4.69 -2.57
N SER A 140 25.96 -4.12 -3.14
CA SER A 140 27.32 -4.69 -3.08
C SER A 140 27.80 -4.94 -1.65
N ASN A 141 27.34 -4.12 -0.70
CA ASN A 141 27.49 -4.38 0.73
C ASN A 141 26.12 -4.68 1.36
N PRO A 142 25.85 -5.93 1.77
CA PRO A 142 24.52 -6.35 2.23
C PRO A 142 24.11 -5.70 3.57
N THR A 143 25.04 -5.10 4.32
CA THR A 143 24.77 -4.37 5.57
C THR A 143 24.75 -2.85 5.38
N LYS A 144 25.06 -2.37 4.18
CA LYS A 144 25.14 -0.94 3.83
C LYS A 144 24.58 -0.70 2.44
N ALA A 145 23.39 -1.22 2.17
CA ALA A 145 22.69 -0.96 0.92
C ALA A 145 22.34 0.54 0.81
N LYS A 146 22.40 1.08 -0.42
CA LYS A 146 22.27 2.52 -0.68
C LYS A 146 21.37 2.80 -1.87
N LEU A 147 20.51 3.80 -1.76
CA LEU A 147 19.74 4.30 -2.89
C LEU A 147 20.68 4.94 -3.92
N LEU A 148 20.61 4.48 -5.16
CA LEU A 148 21.31 5.06 -6.31
C LEU A 148 20.43 6.04 -7.05
N THR A 149 19.17 5.68 -7.29
CA THR A 149 18.28 6.45 -8.17
C THR A 149 16.82 6.21 -7.80
N SER A 150 16.03 7.28 -7.86
CA SER A 150 14.57 7.23 -7.73
C SER A 150 13.98 7.79 -9.02
N MET A 151 13.25 6.94 -9.74
CA MET A 151 12.54 7.31 -10.96
C MET A 151 11.06 7.46 -10.65
N ILE A 152 10.56 8.69 -10.67
CA ILE A 152 9.11 8.94 -10.56
C ILE A 152 8.52 8.70 -11.95
N CYS A 153 7.68 7.68 -12.05
CA CYS A 153 6.99 7.36 -13.29
C CYS A 153 5.71 6.58 -12.97
N PRO A 154 4.65 7.27 -12.51
CA PRO A 154 3.44 6.60 -12.04
C PRO A 154 2.80 5.76 -13.14
N GLY A 155 2.24 4.63 -12.71
CA GLY A 155 1.65 3.65 -13.64
C GLY A 155 0.90 2.50 -12.96
N GLY A 156 0.90 2.44 -11.62
CA GLY A 156 0.36 1.30 -10.88
C GLY A 156 1.22 0.05 -11.02
N GLN A 157 1.19 -0.81 -10.00
CA GLN A 157 2.05 -1.98 -9.83
C GLN A 157 3.53 -1.67 -10.04
N GLY A 158 4.01 -1.60 -11.28
CA GLY A 158 5.38 -1.22 -11.59
C GLY A 158 6.32 -2.41 -11.52
N ASP A 159 5.89 -3.58 -11.98
CA ASP A 159 6.72 -4.79 -12.00
C ASP A 159 7.92 -4.59 -12.91
N VAL A 160 9.10 -5.02 -12.48
CA VAL A 160 10.37 -4.67 -13.12
C VAL A 160 11.10 -5.91 -13.61
N SER A 161 11.65 -5.82 -14.81
CA SER A 161 12.59 -6.79 -15.34
C SER A 161 13.78 -6.06 -15.92
N VAL A 162 14.97 -6.65 -15.84
CA VAL A 162 16.20 -6.00 -16.27
C VAL A 162 17.00 -6.96 -17.14
N TYR A 163 17.48 -6.46 -18.28
CA TYR A 163 18.34 -7.20 -19.19
C TYR A 163 19.38 -6.27 -19.79
N GLN A 164 20.66 -6.51 -19.47
CA GLN A 164 21.78 -5.69 -19.92
C GLN A 164 21.58 -4.22 -19.55
N ASN A 165 21.46 -3.34 -20.55
CA ASN A 165 21.27 -1.91 -20.38
C ASN A 165 19.79 -1.50 -20.48
N LEU A 166 18.85 -2.46 -20.40
CA LEU A 166 17.43 -2.19 -20.50
C LEU A 166 16.72 -2.59 -19.22
N MET A 167 15.82 -1.71 -18.76
CA MET A 167 14.84 -1.99 -17.73
C MET A 167 13.45 -1.91 -18.35
N PHE A 168 12.66 -2.95 -18.09
CA PHE A 168 11.27 -3.08 -18.51
C PHE A 168 10.40 -2.89 -17.28
N MET A 169 9.42 -1.99 -17.36
CA MET A 169 8.48 -1.76 -16.28
C MET A 169 7.05 -1.95 -16.77
N SER A 170 6.35 -2.92 -16.20
CA SER A 170 4.93 -3.16 -16.47
C SER A 170 4.06 -2.13 -15.76
N VAL A 171 3.11 -1.59 -16.50
CA VAL A 171 2.18 -0.53 -16.07
C VAL A 171 0.78 -1.08 -16.30
N GLU A 172 0.03 -1.30 -15.22
CA GLU A 172 -1.32 -1.84 -15.28
C GLU A 172 -2.42 -0.78 -15.18
N ALA A 173 -2.10 0.40 -14.63
CA ALA A 173 -3.13 1.38 -14.32
C ALA A 173 -3.63 2.07 -15.59
N ILE A 174 -4.95 2.19 -15.71
CA ILE A 174 -5.63 2.83 -16.85
C ILE A 174 -5.40 4.34 -16.91
N ASN A 175 -4.77 4.92 -15.90
CA ASN A 175 -4.52 6.34 -15.75
C ASN A 175 -3.06 6.75 -15.99
N GLY A 176 -2.18 5.82 -16.37
CA GLY A 176 -0.77 6.09 -16.66
C GLY A 176 -0.58 7.06 -17.84
N ARG A 177 0.53 7.79 -17.83
CA ARG A 177 0.97 8.67 -18.92
C ARG A 177 2.19 8.12 -19.64
N THR A 178 2.32 8.41 -20.94
CA THR A 178 3.51 8.07 -21.73
C THR A 178 4.76 8.85 -21.28
N ASP A 179 4.60 10.05 -20.74
CA ASP A 179 5.68 10.98 -20.36
C ASP A 179 6.15 10.86 -18.88
N CYS A 180 5.74 9.81 -18.17
CA CYS A 180 5.96 9.66 -16.72
C CYS A 180 5.38 10.80 -15.86
N GLY A 181 4.49 11.64 -16.40
CA GLY A 181 3.87 12.74 -15.67
C GLY A 181 3.11 12.26 -14.43
N THR A 182 3.12 13.07 -13.38
CA THR A 182 2.51 12.73 -12.08
C THR A 182 1.01 13.03 -12.01
N GLN A 183 0.47 13.68 -13.05
CA GLN A 183 -0.94 13.99 -13.22
C GLN A 183 -1.64 12.83 -13.92
N ALA A 184 -2.01 11.78 -13.19
CA ALA A 184 -2.66 10.64 -13.81
C ALA A 184 -3.98 11.04 -14.47
N PHE A 185 -4.34 10.37 -15.55
CA PHE A 185 -5.64 10.59 -16.18
C PHE A 185 -6.78 10.19 -15.24
N PRO A 186 -7.97 10.78 -15.35
CA PRO A 186 -9.13 10.28 -14.62
C PRO A 186 -9.38 8.81 -14.94
N VAL A 187 -9.64 8.00 -13.90
CA VAL A 187 -9.97 6.57 -14.04
C VAL A 187 -11.37 6.33 -14.63
N GLY A 188 -12.19 7.39 -14.73
CA GLY A 188 -13.55 7.33 -15.28
C GLY A 188 -14.56 6.74 -14.30
N THR A 189 -15.77 6.46 -14.80
CA THR A 189 -16.83 5.82 -14.02
C THR A 189 -16.58 4.30 -13.96
N PRO A 190 -16.70 3.65 -12.80
CA PRO A 190 -16.59 2.18 -12.72
C PRO A 190 -17.49 1.48 -13.73
N GLY A 191 -16.93 0.52 -14.48
CA GLY A 191 -17.66 -0.21 -15.53
C GLY A 191 -17.71 0.49 -16.89
N GLN A 192 -17.10 1.67 -17.04
CA GLN A 192 -16.96 2.35 -18.33
C GLN A 192 -15.48 2.56 -18.65
N ALA A 193 -15.10 2.30 -19.90
CA ALA A 193 -13.78 2.66 -20.38
C ALA A 193 -13.64 4.20 -20.37
N PRO A 194 -12.53 4.75 -19.88
CA PRO A 194 -12.28 6.18 -19.97
C PRO A 194 -12.16 6.62 -21.43
N ALA A 195 -12.36 7.91 -21.69
CA ALA A 195 -12.16 8.48 -23.01
C ALA A 195 -10.74 8.18 -23.55
N ALA A 196 -10.66 7.97 -24.86
CA ALA A 196 -9.40 7.76 -25.56
C ALA A 196 -8.54 9.02 -25.42
N GLU A 197 -7.30 8.84 -24.97
CA GLU A 197 -6.34 9.92 -24.74
C GLU A 197 -5.01 9.49 -25.36
N LYS A 198 -4.43 10.34 -26.21
CA LYS A 198 -3.22 10.00 -26.97
C LYS A 198 -2.03 9.70 -26.07
N ASP A 199 -1.95 10.39 -24.94
CA ASP A 199 -0.83 10.27 -24.00
C ASP A 199 -1.11 9.27 -22.86
N ARG A 200 -2.24 8.56 -22.90
CA ARG A 200 -2.57 7.51 -21.93
C ARG A 200 -1.79 6.25 -22.25
N PHE A 201 -1.18 5.68 -21.22
CA PHE A 201 -0.33 4.50 -21.35
C PHE A 201 -0.71 3.38 -20.37
N ARG A 202 -0.76 2.15 -20.90
CA ARG A 202 -0.83 0.90 -20.15
C ARG A 202 -0.10 -0.16 -20.98
N GLY A 203 0.84 -0.89 -20.38
CA GLY A 203 1.73 -1.78 -21.11
C GLY A 203 3.13 -1.85 -20.48
N VAL A 204 4.16 -2.04 -21.31
CA VAL A 204 5.55 -2.16 -20.85
C VAL A 204 6.34 -0.92 -21.26
N ARG A 205 6.85 -0.17 -20.28
CA ARG A 205 7.82 0.90 -20.52
C ARG A 205 9.21 0.31 -20.65
N ILE A 206 10.00 0.84 -21.57
CA ILE A 206 11.39 0.43 -21.79
C ILE A 206 12.30 1.62 -21.47
N PHE A 207 13.21 1.42 -20.53
CA PHE A 207 14.20 2.39 -20.12
C PHE A 207 15.60 1.91 -20.46
N ASP A 208 16.38 2.76 -21.12
CA ASP A 208 17.83 2.62 -21.21
C ASP A 208 18.43 3.02 -19.85
N ILE A 209 19.10 2.05 -19.23
CA ILE A 209 19.79 2.16 -17.93
C ILE A 209 21.32 2.09 -18.07
N SER A 210 21.87 2.35 -19.26
CA SER A 210 23.34 2.44 -19.49
C SER A 210 24.00 3.43 -18.52
N ASN A 211 23.30 4.52 -18.18
CA ASN A 211 23.62 5.36 -17.04
C ASN A 211 22.53 5.20 -15.96
N ILE A 212 22.82 4.37 -14.96
CA ILE A 212 21.86 4.06 -13.88
C ILE A 212 21.38 5.29 -13.10
N LYS A 213 22.19 6.37 -13.07
CA LYS A 213 21.85 7.63 -12.39
C LYS A 213 20.90 8.52 -13.18
N SER A 214 20.75 8.26 -14.47
CA SER A 214 19.85 9.00 -15.36
C SER A 214 19.25 8.05 -16.40
N PRO A 215 18.37 7.11 -15.99
CA PRO A 215 17.66 6.25 -16.91
C PRO A 215 16.81 7.05 -17.89
N LYS A 216 16.73 6.61 -19.14
CA LYS A 216 16.00 7.31 -20.20
C LYS A 216 14.93 6.40 -20.78
N GLN A 217 13.70 6.89 -20.87
CA GLN A 217 12.66 6.13 -21.54
C GLN A 217 12.91 6.13 -23.05
N GLY A 218 13.09 4.93 -23.62
CA GLY A 218 13.29 4.75 -25.06
C GLY A 218 12.01 4.34 -25.79
N GLY A 219 11.01 3.84 -25.06
CA GLY A 219 9.71 3.46 -25.60
C GLY A 219 8.66 3.26 -24.50
N ALA A 220 7.40 3.50 -24.86
CA ALA A 220 6.19 3.13 -24.13
C ALA A 220 5.16 2.71 -25.16
#